data_AF-A0A662BBU0-F1
#
_entry.id   AF-A0A662BBU0-F1
#
_cell.length_a   1.000
_cell.length_b   1.000
_cell.length_c   1.000
_cell.angle_alpha   90.00
_cell.angle_beta   90.00
_cell.angle_gamma   90.00
#
_symmetry.space_group_name_H-M   'P 1'
#
loop_
_entity.id
_entity.type
_entity.pdbx_description
1 polymer ?
#
loop_
_entity_poly.entity_id
_entity_poly.type
_entity_poly.pdbx_seq_one_letter_code
_entity_poly.pdbx_strand_id
1 'polypeptide(L)'
;MDKKITFPEGSGAKYKHMKKLVLNLVLMFAVITLTYSQGQFENCIYCGENELGKTSSAIGDGNQNLGDISLTIGSNNFIQKKLQTVSLLGNENIAILSKKGSFSIALGTNNTIKTDYSYIFGKDNIVEGKYGVAIGYGNQVSGMVSVALGSWCKTYRSYGVAIGKGCESDSMSTAIGSHAAA
;
A
#
# COMPACT_ATOMS: atom_id res chain seq x y z
N MET A 1 -18.11 -68.80 26.41
CA MET A 1 -18.59 -67.71 27.29
C MET A 1 -18.19 -66.39 26.65
N ASP A 2 -19.03 -65.87 25.76
CA ASP A 2 -18.80 -64.58 25.10
C ASP A 2 -19.24 -63.44 26.03
N LYS A 3 -18.29 -62.68 26.57
CA LYS A 3 -18.60 -61.40 27.24
C LYS A 3 -18.86 -60.35 26.17
N LYS A 4 -20.14 -60.12 25.84
CA LYS A 4 -20.58 -58.91 25.13
C LYS A 4 -20.17 -57.68 25.95
N ILE A 5 -19.25 -56.89 25.42
CA ILE A 5 -18.94 -55.56 25.94
C ILE A 5 -20.12 -54.66 25.59
N THR A 6 -21.02 -54.43 26.54
CA THR A 6 -22.12 -53.46 26.42
C THR A 6 -21.60 -52.07 26.75
N PHE A 7 -21.57 -51.18 25.76
CA PHE A 7 -21.26 -49.75 25.98
C PHE A 7 -22.52 -49.02 26.51
N PRO A 8 -22.37 -48.04 27.44
CA PRO A 8 -23.52 -47.33 27.99
C PRO A 8 -24.26 -46.52 26.91
N GLU A 9 -25.59 -46.67 26.84
CA GLU A 9 -26.49 -46.05 25.84
C GLU A 9 -26.50 -44.51 25.86
N GLY A 10 -25.87 -43.85 26.85
CA GLY A 10 -25.71 -42.39 26.91
C GLY A 10 -24.42 -41.85 26.26
N SER A 11 -23.51 -42.72 25.82
CA SER A 11 -22.19 -42.30 25.31
C SER A 11 -22.21 -41.79 23.87
N GLY A 12 -23.21 -42.19 23.07
CA GLY A 12 -23.30 -41.87 21.64
C GLY A 12 -23.47 -40.37 21.34
N ALA A 13 -24.24 -39.64 22.15
CA ALA A 13 -24.43 -38.20 21.97
C ALA A 13 -23.17 -37.39 22.32
N LYS A 14 -22.49 -37.76 23.42
CA LYS A 14 -21.20 -37.15 23.83
C LYS A 14 -20.10 -37.43 22.80
N TYR A 15 -20.05 -38.65 22.27
CA TYR A 15 -19.10 -39.03 21.22
C TYR A 15 -19.39 -38.33 19.88
N LYS A 16 -20.67 -38.15 19.53
CA LYS A 16 -21.09 -37.42 18.33
C LYS A 16 -20.74 -35.94 18.41
N HIS A 17 -20.88 -35.33 19.60
CA HIS A 17 -20.46 -33.95 19.83
C HIS A 17 -18.94 -33.78 19.78
N MET A 18 -18.17 -34.69 20.39
CA MET A 18 -16.70 -34.65 20.32
C MET A 18 -16.19 -34.88 18.89
N LYS A 19 -16.78 -35.81 18.12
CA LYS A 19 -16.42 -36.00 16.71
C LYS A 19 -16.69 -34.75 15.87
N LYS A 20 -17.81 -34.06 16.10
CA LYS A 20 -18.13 -32.81 15.41
C LYS A 20 -17.20 -31.66 15.80
N LEU A 21 -16.82 -31.58 17.08
CA LEU A 21 -15.86 -30.59 17.57
C LEU A 21 -14.46 -30.82 16.98
N VAL A 22 -13.97 -32.07 17.01
CA VAL A 22 -12.67 -32.45 16.44
C VAL A 22 -12.68 -32.25 14.93
N LEU A 23 -13.75 -32.62 14.23
CA LEU A 23 -13.90 -32.39 12.79
C LEU A 23 -13.87 -30.88 12.47
N ASN A 24 -14.60 -30.05 13.23
CA ASN A 24 -14.57 -28.60 13.07
C ASN A 24 -13.18 -28.01 13.34
N LEU A 25 -12.46 -28.51 14.36
CA LEU A 25 -11.12 -28.05 14.69
C LEU A 25 -10.12 -28.42 13.58
N VAL A 26 -10.19 -29.66 13.09
CA VAL A 26 -9.38 -30.15 11.96
C VAL A 26 -9.70 -29.37 10.69
N LEU A 27 -10.98 -29.09 10.40
CA LEU A 27 -11.36 -28.21 9.29
C LEU A 27 -10.81 -26.79 9.49
N MET A 28 -10.84 -26.25 10.71
CA MET A 28 -10.31 -24.92 10.98
C MET A 28 -8.79 -24.86 10.76
N PHE A 29 -8.05 -25.87 11.23
CA PHE A 29 -6.61 -26.00 10.96
C PHE A 29 -6.30 -26.27 9.49
N ALA A 30 -7.12 -27.07 8.80
CA ALA A 30 -7.00 -27.31 7.36
C ALA A 30 -7.24 -26.03 6.55
N VAL A 31 -8.23 -25.22 6.92
CA VAL A 31 -8.49 -23.91 6.29
C VAL A 31 -7.31 -22.96 6.53
N ILE A 32 -6.78 -22.89 7.75
CA ILE A 32 -5.61 -22.06 8.09
C ILE A 32 -4.35 -22.51 7.33
N THR A 33 -4.14 -23.81 7.15
CA THR A 33 -2.99 -24.36 6.42
C THR A 33 -3.13 -24.29 4.90
N LEU A 34 -4.35 -24.43 4.36
CA LEU A 34 -4.63 -24.22 2.93
C LEU A 34 -4.42 -22.76 2.51
N THR A 35 -4.65 -21.79 3.39
CA THR A 35 -4.25 -20.39 3.17
C THR A 35 -2.73 -20.14 3.23
N TYR A 36 -1.92 -21.13 3.62
CA TYR A 36 -0.45 -21.03 3.73
C TYR A 36 0.31 -21.91 2.72
N SER A 37 -0.39 -22.61 1.82
CA SER A 37 0.22 -23.53 0.86
C SER A 37 0.44 -22.84 -0.50
N GLN A 38 1.70 -22.52 -0.76
CA GLN A 38 2.33 -22.24 -2.05
C GLN A 38 1.62 -22.91 -3.26
N GLY A 39 1.13 -22.09 -4.20
CA GLY A 39 0.56 -22.51 -5.47
C GLY A 39 0.30 -21.29 -6.34
N GLN A 40 0.86 -21.30 -7.55
CA GLN A 40 0.72 -20.24 -8.56
C GLN A 40 -0.76 -19.86 -8.73
N PHE A 41 -1.02 -18.55 -8.61
CA PHE A 41 -2.21 -17.81 -9.05
C PHE A 41 -3.51 -18.62 -9.12
N GLU A 42 -4.40 -18.52 -8.12
CA GLU A 42 -5.83 -18.41 -8.46
C GLU A 42 -6.79 -17.88 -7.39
N ASN A 43 -6.45 -17.69 -6.09
CA ASN A 43 -7.37 -17.04 -5.13
C ASN A 43 -6.69 -16.44 -3.89
N CYS A 44 -5.63 -15.63 -4.04
CA CYS A 44 -5.01 -14.97 -2.88
C CYS A 44 -5.54 -13.54 -2.69
N ILE A 45 -6.15 -13.27 -1.53
CA ILE A 45 -6.54 -11.91 -1.12
C ILE A 45 -5.33 -11.18 -0.49
N TYR A 46 -4.24 -11.88 -0.11
CA TYR A 46 -3.05 -11.29 0.54
C TYR A 46 -1.76 -12.13 0.38
N CYS A 47 -0.83 -11.65 -0.45
CA CYS A 47 0.64 -11.90 -0.40
C CYS A 47 1.26 -12.94 -1.36
N GLY A 48 2.15 -12.44 -2.22
CA GLY A 48 3.55 -12.92 -2.22
C GLY A 48 4.43 -11.97 -1.37
N GLU A 49 5.76 -12.12 -1.41
CA GLU A 49 6.73 -11.72 -0.37
C GLU A 49 6.69 -10.24 0.11
N ASN A 50 5.78 -9.93 1.04
CA ASN A 50 5.68 -8.60 1.65
C ASN A 50 6.55 -8.48 2.92
N GLU A 51 7.21 -7.33 3.11
CA GLU A 51 7.92 -6.96 4.34
C GLU A 51 7.17 -5.86 5.10
N LEU A 52 6.95 -6.04 6.41
CA LEU A 52 6.10 -5.15 7.21
C LEU A 52 6.85 -4.54 8.41
N GLY A 53 6.60 -3.26 8.65
CA GLY A 53 6.90 -2.52 9.87
C GLY A 53 5.86 -2.77 10.96
N LYS A 54 6.14 -2.30 12.18
CA LYS A 54 5.46 -2.72 13.43
C LYS A 54 3.93 -2.58 13.41
N THR A 55 3.41 -1.53 12.78
CA THR A 55 1.97 -1.21 12.74
C THR A 55 1.48 -1.00 11.31
N SER A 56 2.13 -1.63 10.35
CA SER A 56 1.84 -1.50 8.93
C SER A 56 0.91 -2.60 8.41
N SER A 57 0.36 -2.40 7.21
CA SER A 57 -0.39 -3.42 6.48
C SER A 57 -0.02 -3.40 5.00
N ALA A 58 0.03 -4.57 4.38
CA ALA A 58 0.23 -4.72 2.93
C ALA A 58 -0.80 -5.68 2.35
N ILE A 59 -1.35 -5.32 1.18
CA ILE A 59 -2.23 -6.15 0.37
C ILE A 59 -1.59 -6.31 -1.01
N GLY A 60 -1.53 -7.52 -1.54
CA GLY A 60 -0.89 -7.81 -2.83
C GLY A 60 0.53 -8.34 -2.66
N ASP A 61 1.45 -8.10 -3.59
CA ASP A 61 2.71 -8.87 -3.73
C ASP A 61 3.97 -7.98 -3.69
N GLY A 62 5.04 -8.45 -3.04
CA GLY A 62 6.35 -7.78 -3.08
C GLY A 62 6.43 -6.40 -2.41
N ASN A 63 5.43 -5.99 -1.62
CA ASN A 63 5.43 -4.70 -0.95
C ASN A 63 6.34 -4.72 0.29
N GLN A 64 7.17 -3.69 0.42
CA GLN A 64 8.01 -3.45 1.59
C GLN A 64 7.47 -2.23 2.35
N ASN A 65 6.49 -2.45 3.21
CA ASN A 65 5.89 -1.41 4.04
C ASN A 65 6.57 -1.36 5.42
N LEU A 66 7.76 -0.78 5.50
CA LEU A 66 8.56 -0.77 6.72
C LEU A 66 8.20 0.39 7.68
N GLY A 67 7.20 1.20 7.33
CA GLY A 67 6.69 2.31 8.15
C GLY A 67 5.82 1.86 9.32
N ASP A 68 5.46 2.81 10.18
CA ASP A 68 4.45 2.64 11.22
C ASP A 68 3.09 3.17 10.71
N ILE A 69 1.97 2.55 11.09
CA ILE A 69 0.61 3.02 10.81
C ILE A 69 0.41 3.32 9.31
N SER A 70 1.00 2.48 8.46
CA SER A 70 1.10 2.72 7.02
C SER A 70 0.42 1.60 6.25
N LEU A 71 -0.11 1.89 5.07
CA LEU A 71 -0.84 0.93 4.24
C LEU A 71 -0.21 0.85 2.85
N THR A 72 0.00 -0.36 2.36
CA THR A 72 0.37 -0.61 0.96
C THR A 72 -0.65 -1.53 0.32
N ILE A 73 -1.05 -1.24 -0.91
CA ILE A 73 -1.96 -2.09 -1.70
C ILE A 73 -1.41 -2.20 -3.12
N GLY A 74 -1.36 -3.41 -3.67
CA GLY A 74 -0.90 -3.69 -5.03
C GLY A 74 0.45 -4.38 -5.03
N SER A 75 1.37 -3.99 -5.90
CA SER A 75 2.66 -4.70 -6.04
C SER A 75 3.89 -3.82 -5.90
N ASN A 76 4.95 -4.35 -5.28
CA ASN A 76 6.28 -3.74 -5.25
C ASN A 76 6.31 -2.30 -4.69
N ASN A 77 5.38 -1.92 -3.80
CA ASN A 77 5.43 -0.62 -3.16
C ASN A 77 6.44 -0.62 -2.00
N PHE A 78 7.15 0.48 -1.80
CA PHE A 78 8.17 0.62 -0.76
C PHE A 78 7.89 1.83 0.14
N ILE A 79 7.73 1.60 1.44
CA ILE A 79 7.71 2.62 2.48
C ILE A 79 8.92 2.37 3.38
N GLN A 80 9.86 3.31 3.46
CA GLN A 80 11.06 3.12 4.30
C GLN A 80 10.71 3.04 5.79
N LYS A 81 11.67 2.52 6.58
CA LYS A 81 11.60 2.50 8.05
C LYS A 81 11.40 3.90 8.64
N LYS A 82 10.70 3.95 9.78
CA LYS A 82 10.46 5.17 10.60
C LYS A 82 9.53 6.22 9.99
N LEU A 83 9.02 6.02 8.78
CA LEU A 83 7.88 6.82 8.30
C LEU A 83 6.62 6.41 9.04
N GLN A 84 5.66 7.32 9.12
CA GLN A 84 4.37 7.05 9.75
C GLN A 84 3.24 7.47 8.82
N THR A 85 2.06 6.86 8.89
CA THR A 85 0.85 7.33 8.16
C THR A 85 1.07 7.59 6.66
N VAL A 86 1.72 6.65 5.96
CA VAL A 86 1.86 6.69 4.50
C VAL A 86 0.97 5.61 3.88
N SER A 87 0.27 5.99 2.81
CA SER A 87 -0.54 5.06 2.02
C SER A 87 -0.04 5.01 0.58
N LEU A 88 0.45 3.86 0.13
CA LEU A 88 0.85 3.64 -1.26
C LEU A 88 -0.08 2.60 -1.89
N LEU A 89 -0.80 2.97 -2.95
CA LEU A 89 -1.71 2.06 -3.62
C LEU A 89 -1.38 2.00 -5.12
N GLY A 90 -1.32 0.79 -5.67
CA GLY A 90 -0.94 0.50 -7.04
C GLY A 90 0.40 -0.21 -7.12
N ASN A 91 1.24 0.13 -8.09
CA ASN A 91 2.46 -0.62 -8.38
C ASN A 91 3.71 0.25 -8.27
N GLU A 92 4.77 -0.26 -7.65
CA GLU A 92 6.11 0.38 -7.66
C GLU A 92 6.16 1.80 -7.07
N ASN A 93 5.21 2.18 -6.21
CA ASN A 93 5.31 3.48 -5.55
C ASN A 93 6.33 3.44 -4.41
N ILE A 94 7.05 4.54 -4.19
CA ILE A 94 8.15 4.64 -3.24
C ILE A 94 7.95 5.85 -2.34
N ALA A 95 8.07 5.66 -1.04
CA ALA A 95 8.16 6.73 -0.04
C ALA A 95 9.49 6.65 0.71
N ILE A 96 10.38 7.61 0.44
CA ILE A 96 11.71 7.73 1.05
C ILE A 96 11.97 9.16 1.53
N LEU A 97 11.95 9.41 2.84
CA LEU A 97 12.03 10.75 3.42
C LEU A 97 13.07 10.84 4.54
N SER A 98 13.79 11.95 4.67
CA SER A 98 14.84 12.09 5.69
C SER A 98 14.34 12.41 7.11
N LYS A 99 13.06 12.78 7.29
CA LYS A 99 12.51 13.24 8.58
C LYS A 99 11.31 12.39 9.00
N LYS A 100 11.04 12.36 10.32
CA LYS A 100 9.85 11.71 10.89
C LYS A 100 8.68 12.68 10.84
N GLY A 101 7.66 12.41 10.02
CA GLY A 101 6.45 13.25 9.95
C GLY A 101 5.54 13.00 8.76
N SER A 102 5.15 11.76 8.47
CA SER A 102 4.53 11.45 7.17
C SER A 102 3.01 11.29 7.26
N PHE A 103 2.33 11.84 6.25
CA PHE A 103 0.87 11.92 6.07
C PHE A 103 0.66 12.05 4.56
N SER A 104 1.22 11.08 3.83
CA SER A 104 1.39 11.18 2.38
C SER A 104 0.67 10.02 1.71
N ILE A 105 0.16 10.28 0.51
CA ILE A 105 -0.55 9.28 -0.29
C ILE A 105 0.03 9.27 -1.70
N ALA A 106 0.30 8.08 -2.22
CA ALA A 106 0.55 7.89 -3.65
C ALA A 106 -0.42 6.84 -4.19
N LEU A 107 -1.16 7.19 -5.24
CA LEU A 107 -2.03 6.28 -5.98
C LEU A 107 -1.55 6.15 -7.42
N GLY A 108 -1.37 4.92 -7.90
CA GLY A 108 -1.04 4.62 -9.29
C GLY A 108 0.29 3.87 -9.43
N THR A 109 1.13 4.26 -10.39
CA THR A 109 2.32 3.48 -10.76
C THR A 109 3.60 4.29 -10.69
N ASN A 110 4.63 3.77 -10.02
CA ASN A 110 5.97 4.34 -10.03
C ASN A 110 6.03 5.81 -9.59
N ASN A 111 5.25 6.18 -8.56
CA ASN A 111 5.33 7.52 -7.96
C ASN A 111 6.33 7.54 -6.82
N THR A 112 7.06 8.65 -6.65
CA THR A 112 8.06 8.82 -5.59
C THR A 112 7.71 10.00 -4.68
N ILE A 113 7.49 9.72 -3.40
CA ILE A 113 7.36 10.72 -2.33
C ILE A 113 8.71 10.87 -1.63
N LYS A 114 9.27 12.09 -1.63
CA LYS A 114 10.51 12.41 -0.91
C LYS A 114 10.34 13.36 0.28
N THR A 115 9.09 13.74 0.58
CA THR A 115 8.77 14.77 1.57
C THR A 115 7.38 14.60 2.19
N ASP A 116 7.18 15.21 3.35
CA ASP A 116 6.00 15.02 4.18
C ASP A 116 4.77 15.74 3.57
N TYR A 117 3.57 15.23 3.87
CA TYR A 117 2.28 15.80 3.44
C TYR A 117 2.14 15.90 1.92
N SER A 118 2.62 14.88 1.20
CA SER A 118 2.60 14.86 -0.27
C SER A 118 1.43 14.03 -0.79
N TYR A 119 0.79 14.50 -1.86
CA TYR A 119 -0.33 13.80 -2.47
C TYR A 119 -0.07 13.59 -3.96
N ILE A 120 0.08 12.33 -4.33
CA ILE A 120 0.47 11.94 -5.69
C ILE A 120 -0.57 11.00 -6.29
N PHE A 121 -0.98 11.28 -7.52
CA PHE A 121 -1.98 10.49 -8.23
C PHE A 121 -1.59 10.33 -9.70
N GLY A 122 -1.38 9.10 -10.16
CA GLY A 122 -1.08 8.81 -11.57
C GLY A 122 0.20 7.99 -11.73
N LYS A 123 1.03 8.34 -12.71
CA LYS A 123 2.22 7.56 -13.08
C LYS A 123 3.49 8.40 -13.18
N ASP A 124 4.60 7.87 -12.70
CA ASP A 124 5.95 8.45 -12.83
C ASP A 124 6.09 9.87 -12.22
N ASN A 125 5.28 10.22 -11.21
CA ASN A 125 5.39 11.54 -10.58
C ASN A 125 6.36 11.54 -9.39
N ILE A 126 7.03 12.67 -9.16
CA ILE A 126 7.98 12.87 -8.07
C ILE A 126 7.60 14.12 -7.28
N VAL A 127 7.43 14.00 -5.95
CA VAL A 127 7.21 15.15 -5.06
C VAL A 127 8.33 15.25 -4.03
N GLU A 128 9.05 16.37 -4.06
CA GLU A 128 10.20 16.68 -3.19
C GLU A 128 9.91 17.89 -2.29
N GLY A 129 8.96 18.75 -2.67
CA GLY A 129 8.50 19.88 -1.88
C GLY A 129 7.39 19.53 -0.89
N LYS A 130 7.56 19.88 0.39
CA LYS A 130 6.56 19.62 1.45
C LYS A 130 5.21 20.22 1.07
N TYR A 131 4.11 19.50 1.33
CA TYR A 131 2.76 19.88 0.89
C TYR A 131 2.57 19.91 -0.63
N GLY A 132 3.41 19.20 -1.38
CA GLY A 132 3.32 19.13 -2.82
C GLY A 132 2.20 18.22 -3.31
N VAL A 133 1.58 18.61 -4.43
CA VAL A 133 0.53 17.82 -5.09
C VAL A 133 0.93 17.59 -6.54
N ALA A 134 1.00 16.32 -6.95
CA ALA A 134 1.27 15.94 -8.33
C ALA A 134 0.19 15.00 -8.86
N ILE A 135 -0.50 15.40 -9.93
CA ILE A 135 -1.57 14.60 -10.55
C ILE A 135 -1.32 14.44 -12.04
N GLY A 136 -1.22 13.20 -12.51
CA GLY A 136 -1.09 12.84 -13.92
C GLY A 136 0.18 12.05 -14.20
N TYR A 137 0.95 12.47 -15.21
CA TYR A 137 2.05 11.66 -15.76
C TYR A 137 3.39 12.39 -15.77
N GLY A 138 4.40 11.88 -15.07
CA GLY A 138 5.76 12.40 -15.18
C GLY A 138 5.98 13.79 -14.58
N ASN A 139 5.14 14.23 -13.64
CA ASN A 139 5.27 15.57 -13.03
C ASN A 139 6.34 15.58 -11.93
N GLN A 140 7.02 16.72 -11.75
CA GLN A 140 7.99 16.94 -10.69
C GLN A 140 7.65 18.19 -9.86
N VAL A 141 7.38 17.98 -8.57
CA VAL A 141 7.05 19.07 -7.63
C VAL A 141 8.18 19.23 -6.62
N SER A 142 9.13 20.13 -6.92
CA SER A 142 10.29 20.39 -6.06
C SER A 142 10.02 21.48 -5.02
N GLY A 143 9.15 22.44 -5.33
CA GLY A 143 8.75 23.54 -4.45
C GLY A 143 7.80 23.15 -3.33
N MET A 144 7.95 23.76 -2.15
CA MET A 144 6.96 23.60 -1.07
C MET A 144 5.60 24.20 -1.48
N VAL A 145 4.50 23.61 -1.01
CA VAL A 145 3.13 24.11 -1.26
C VAL A 145 2.88 24.35 -2.75
N SER A 146 3.39 23.45 -3.60
CA SER A 146 3.33 23.59 -5.05
C SER A 146 2.49 22.48 -5.68
N VAL A 147 1.91 22.78 -6.85
CA VAL A 147 0.93 21.92 -7.49
C VAL A 147 1.30 21.72 -8.96
N ALA A 148 1.42 20.47 -9.39
CA ALA A 148 1.58 20.10 -10.79
C ALA A 148 0.43 19.18 -11.24
N LEU A 149 -0.34 19.61 -12.23
CA LEU A 149 -1.46 18.87 -12.79
C LEU A 149 -1.27 18.68 -14.30
N GLY A 150 -1.36 17.44 -14.76
CA GLY A 150 -1.24 17.08 -16.18
C GLY A 150 -0.04 16.20 -16.47
N SER A 151 0.77 16.53 -17.47
CA SER A 151 1.89 15.68 -17.89
C SER A 151 3.19 16.44 -18.05
N TRP A 152 4.28 15.91 -17.50
CA TRP A 152 5.63 16.48 -17.59
C TRP A 152 5.73 17.92 -17.07
N CYS A 153 4.87 18.31 -16.13
CA CYS A 153 4.91 19.62 -15.49
C CYS A 153 5.98 19.66 -14.39
N LYS A 154 6.61 20.82 -14.20
CA LYS A 154 7.62 21.06 -13.17
C LYS A 154 7.30 22.30 -12.35
N THR A 155 7.39 22.19 -11.04
CA THR A 155 7.41 23.36 -10.13
C THR A 155 8.74 23.40 -9.40
N TYR A 156 9.55 24.43 -9.60
CA TYR A 156 10.93 24.48 -9.10
C TYR A 156 11.03 25.00 -7.66
N ARG A 157 10.34 26.10 -7.37
CA ARG A 157 10.39 26.80 -6.08
C ARG A 157 9.00 26.84 -5.45
N SER A 158 8.95 27.29 -4.20
CA SER A 158 7.74 27.27 -3.39
C SER A 158 6.60 28.08 -4.03
N TYR A 159 5.38 27.63 -3.77
CA TYR A 159 4.14 28.28 -4.21
C TYR A 159 3.96 28.32 -5.74
N GLY A 160 4.58 27.39 -6.47
CA GLY A 160 4.40 27.25 -7.92
C GLY A 160 3.16 26.45 -8.30
N VAL A 161 2.48 26.84 -9.37
CA VAL A 161 1.32 26.13 -9.94
C VAL A 161 1.56 25.88 -11.42
N ALA A 162 1.61 24.61 -11.82
CA ALA A 162 1.82 24.19 -13.20
C ALA A 162 0.68 23.27 -13.68
N ILE A 163 -0.10 23.70 -14.67
CA ILE A 163 -1.28 22.95 -15.16
C ILE A 163 -1.26 22.82 -16.69
N GLY A 164 -1.10 21.60 -17.19
CA GLY A 164 -1.10 21.32 -18.63
C GLY A 164 -0.12 20.21 -19.05
N LYS A 165 0.60 20.42 -20.15
CA LYS A 165 1.61 19.48 -20.66
C LYS A 165 2.94 20.21 -20.82
N GLY A 166 3.99 19.75 -20.14
CA GLY A 166 5.32 20.36 -20.22
C GLY A 166 5.39 21.76 -19.60
N CYS A 167 4.52 22.06 -18.64
CA CYS A 167 4.49 23.38 -18.01
C CYS A 167 5.61 23.54 -16.98
N GLU A 168 6.11 24.76 -16.82
CA GLU A 168 7.16 25.07 -15.84
C GLU A 168 6.76 26.29 -15.00
N SER A 169 6.80 26.14 -13.68
CA SER A 169 6.53 27.24 -12.74
C SER A 169 7.70 27.38 -11.76
N ASP A 170 8.24 28.58 -11.61
CA ASP A 170 9.27 28.90 -10.61
C ASP A 170 8.65 29.28 -9.25
N SER A 171 9.04 30.41 -8.64
CA SER A 171 8.59 30.81 -7.30
C SER A 171 7.35 31.68 -7.38
N MET A 172 6.30 31.33 -6.64
CA MET A 172 5.05 32.11 -6.56
C MET A 172 4.43 32.42 -7.94
N SER A 173 4.69 31.56 -8.93
CA SER A 173 4.21 31.75 -10.31
C SER A 173 3.13 30.74 -10.66
N THR A 174 2.43 31.00 -11.78
CA THR A 174 1.38 30.11 -12.28
C THR A 174 1.51 29.96 -13.79
N ALA A 175 1.79 28.74 -14.24
CA ALA A 175 1.90 28.38 -15.64
C ALA A 175 0.72 27.47 -16.03
N ILE A 176 -0.13 27.95 -16.94
CA ILE A 176 -1.33 27.21 -17.39
C ILE A 176 -1.30 27.11 -18.92
N GLY A 177 -1.41 25.89 -19.44
CA GLY A 177 -1.44 25.60 -20.88
C GLY A 177 -0.22 24.79 -21.35
N SER A 178 -0.30 24.17 -22.52
CA SER A 178 0.79 23.32 -23.03
C SER A 178 2.07 24.14 -23.23
N HIS A 179 3.16 23.70 -22.58
CA HIS A 179 4.49 24.33 -22.59
C HIS A 179 4.51 25.76 -22.03
N ALA A 180 3.53 26.13 -21.19
CA ALA A 180 3.55 27.41 -20.49
C ALA A 180 4.69 27.45 -19.47
N ALA A 181 5.38 28.60 -19.36
CA ALA A 181 6.43 28.84 -18.38
C ALA A 181 6.15 30.16 -17.63
N ALA A 182 6.34 30.17 -16.30
CA ALA A 182 6.09 31.33 -15.45
C ALA A 182 7.06 31.42 -14.26
#